data_AF-A0A499UPX9-F1
#
_entry.id   AF-A0A499UPX9-F1
#
_cell.length_a   1.000
_cell.length_b   1.000
_cell.length_c   1.000
_cell.angle_alpha   90.00
_cell.angle_beta   90.00
_cell.angle_gamma   90.00
#
_symmetry.space_group_name_H-M   'P 1'
#
loop_
_entity.id
_entity.type
_entity.pdbx_description
1 polymer ?
#
loop_
_entity_poly.entity_id
_entity_poly.type
_entity_poly.pdbx_seq_one_letter_code
_entity_poly.pdbx_strand_id
1 'polypeptide(L)'
;MRIAFVCDNYSPHLTTKRCQRVGTWAAANNVEIAYTPTNSSWLNRIEAQLTALCYFALDGTDHASHKEQGSVIRRYIIWRNKHAADDRLRKVVTRANVA
;
A
#
# COMPACT_ATOMS: atom_id res chain seq x y z
N MET A 1 2.29 -15.25 17.83
CA MET A 1 1.82 -14.77 16.51
C MET A 1 2.99 -14.08 15.82
N ARG A 2 3.32 -14.44 14.58
CA ARG A 2 4.37 -13.79 13.76
C ARG A 2 3.70 -13.00 12.65
N ILE A 3 4.16 -11.78 12.40
CA ILE A 3 3.65 -10.92 11.33
C ILE A 3 4.61 -11.02 10.14
N ALA A 4 4.08 -11.16 8.93
CA ALA A 4 4.88 -11.17 7.71
C ALA A 4 4.58 -9.92 6.87
N PHE A 5 5.63 -9.20 6.47
CA PHE A 5 5.55 -8.09 5.52
C PHE A 5 6.07 -8.54 4.17
N VAL A 6 5.31 -8.26 3.12
CA VAL A 6 5.75 -8.38 1.73
C VAL A 6 6.03 -6.97 1.24
N CYS A 7 7.25 -6.70 0.78
CA CYS A 7 7.64 -5.40 0.24
C CYS A 7 8.65 -5.55 -0.90
N ASP A 8 8.88 -4.48 -1.65
CA ASP A 8 9.93 -4.46 -2.67
C ASP A 8 11.34 -4.52 -2.06
N ASN A 9 12.34 -4.77 -2.91
CA ASN A 9 13.75 -4.86 -2.53
C ASN A 9 14.49 -3.50 -2.57
N TYR A 10 13.79 -2.37 -2.43
CA TYR A 10 14.42 -1.06 -2.37
C TYR A 10 15.39 -0.97 -1.20
N SER A 11 16.56 -0.36 -1.42
CA SER A 11 17.70 -0.45 -0.48
C SER A 11 17.42 0.00 0.96
N PRO A 12 16.51 0.96 1.25
CA PRO A 12 16.12 1.30 2.63
C PRO A 12 15.31 0.22 3.34
N HIS A 13 14.65 -0.70 2.61
CA HIS A 13 13.95 -1.84 3.21
C HIS A 13 14.91 -2.96 3.59
N LEU A 14 16.08 -3.02 2.94
CA LEU A 14 17.02 -4.12 3.11
C LEU A 14 17.80 -4.00 4.42
N THR A 15 18.03 -5.16 5.04
CA THR A 15 19.10 -5.31 6.02
C THR A 15 20.41 -5.55 5.28
N THR A 16 21.30 -4.57 5.32
CA THR A 16 22.59 -4.62 4.64
C THR A 16 23.73 -4.61 5.66
N LYS A 17 24.96 -4.88 5.20
CA LYS A 17 26.16 -4.73 6.04
C LYS A 17 26.32 -3.32 6.61
N ARG A 18 25.87 -2.30 5.88
CA ARG A 18 25.99 -0.88 6.27
C ARG A 18 24.83 -0.38 7.12
N CYS A 19 23.64 -0.92 6.93
CA CYS A 19 22.44 -0.53 7.66
C CYS A 19 21.65 -1.77 8.08
N GLN A 20 21.63 -2.05 9.38
CA GLN A 20 20.94 -3.20 9.95
C GLN A 20 19.61 -2.85 10.63
N ARG A 21 19.23 -1.57 10.64
CA ARG A 21 18.10 -1.04 11.42
C ARG A 21 16.79 -1.80 11.17
N VAL A 22 16.47 -2.10 9.91
CA VAL A 22 15.23 -2.82 9.56
C VAL A 22 15.25 -4.24 10.11
N GLY A 23 16.35 -4.98 9.95
CA GLY A 23 16.48 -6.36 10.41
C GLY A 23 16.48 -6.46 11.94
N THR A 24 17.19 -5.56 12.62
CA THR A 24 17.15 -5.47 14.09
C THR A 24 15.74 -5.20 14.59
N TRP A 25 15.02 -4.25 13.96
CA TRP A 25 13.64 -3.98 14.31
C TRP A 25 12.72 -5.17 14.03
N ALA A 26 12.86 -5.83 12.88
CA ALA A 26 12.04 -6.97 12.51
C ALA A 26 12.22 -8.14 13.51
N ALA A 27 13.46 -8.45 13.88
CA ALA A 27 13.78 -9.46 14.88
C ALA A 27 13.17 -9.14 16.25
N ALA A 28 13.31 -7.88 16.70
CA ALA A 28 12.76 -7.43 17.98
C ALA A 28 11.22 -7.47 18.04
N ASN A 29 10.55 -7.37 16.90
CA ASN A 29 9.08 -7.32 16.81
C ASN A 29 8.44 -8.63 16.30
N ASN A 30 9.22 -9.71 16.17
CA ASN A 30 8.77 -10.98 15.57
C ASN A 30 8.08 -10.76 14.21
N VAL A 31 8.73 -9.95 13.36
CA VAL A 31 8.32 -9.65 11.99
C VAL A 31 9.26 -10.37 11.02
N GLU A 32 8.67 -11.02 10.03
CA GLU A 32 9.38 -11.58 8.89
C GLU A 32 9.17 -10.68 7.66
N ILE A 33 10.24 -10.38 6.93
CA ILE A 33 10.18 -9.55 5.73
C ILE A 33 10.51 -10.41 4.52
N ALA A 34 9.57 -10.52 3.60
CA ALA A 34 9.72 -11.19 2.32
C ALA A 34 9.83 -10.13 1.21
N TYR A 35 10.99 -10.07 0.56
CA TYR A 35 11.23 -9.14 -0.53
C TYR A 35 10.73 -9.70 -1.86
N THR A 36 10.07 -8.88 -2.66
CA THR A 36 9.75 -9.24 -4.06
C THR A 36 11.02 -9.18 -4.93
N PRO A 37 11.10 -9.98 -6.01
CA PRO A 37 12.20 -9.89 -6.96
C PRO A 37 12.26 -8.52 -7.65
N THR A 38 13.44 -8.18 -8.18
CA THR A 38 13.64 -6.94 -8.94
C THR A 38 12.63 -6.83 -10.09
N ASN A 39 12.10 -5.62 -10.30
CA ASN A 39 11.10 -5.31 -11.32
C ASN A 39 9.81 -6.17 -11.25
N SER A 40 9.46 -6.67 -10.05
CA SER A 40 8.27 -7.49 -9.82
C SER A 40 7.24 -6.79 -8.94
N SER A 41 6.97 -5.53 -9.28
CA SER A 41 6.09 -4.65 -8.51
C SER A 41 4.64 -5.19 -8.41
N TRP A 42 4.18 -5.92 -9.42
CA TRP A 42 2.90 -6.64 -9.45
C TRP A 42 2.74 -7.70 -8.34
N LEU A 43 3.82 -8.21 -7.75
CA LEU A 43 3.76 -9.11 -6.58
C LEU A 43 3.51 -8.33 -5.27
N ASN A 44 3.80 -7.02 -5.25
CA ASN A 44 3.59 -6.16 -4.11
C ASN A 44 2.13 -5.70 -4.06
N ARG A 45 1.30 -6.40 -3.28
CA ARG A 45 -0.16 -6.21 -3.23
C ARG A 45 -0.61 -4.79 -2.89
N ILE A 46 0.21 -4.00 -2.20
CA ILE A 46 -0.14 -2.62 -1.87
C ILE A 46 -0.17 -1.72 -3.11
N GLU A 47 0.65 -2.02 -4.13
CA GLU A 47 0.75 -1.20 -5.33
C GLU A 47 -0.56 -1.18 -6.11
N ALA A 48 -1.25 -2.31 -6.19
CA ALA A 48 -2.58 -2.40 -6.81
C ALA A 48 -3.62 -1.48 -6.16
N GLN A 49 -3.39 -1.03 -4.92
CA GLN A 49 -4.28 -0.11 -4.20
C GLN A 49 -3.97 1.36 -4.50
N LEU A 50 -2.77 1.67 -5.00
CA LEU A 50 -2.32 3.04 -5.24
C LEU A 50 -3.06 3.68 -6.43
N THR A 51 -3.40 2.92 -7.46
CA THR A 51 -4.11 3.45 -8.64
C THR A 51 -5.42 4.15 -8.27
N ALA A 52 -6.27 3.48 -7.49
CA ALA A 52 -7.53 4.08 -7.05
C ALA A 52 -7.30 5.25 -6.08
N LEU A 53 -6.26 5.19 -5.24
CA LEU A 53 -5.90 6.31 -4.36
C LEU A 53 -5.51 7.55 -5.17
N CYS A 54 -4.65 7.40 -6.18
CA CYS A 54 -4.26 8.50 -7.06
C CYS A 54 -5.49 9.10 -7.74
N TYR A 55 -6.32 8.26 -8.36
CA TYR A 55 -7.52 8.70 -9.06
C TYR A 55 -8.47 9.53 -8.18
N PHE A 56 -8.74 9.07 -6.95
CA PHE A 56 -9.72 9.73 -6.08
C PHE A 56 -9.16 10.85 -5.21
N ALA A 57 -7.85 10.91 -4.99
CA ALA A 57 -7.25 11.84 -4.04
C ALA A 57 -6.19 12.78 -4.62
N LEU A 58 -5.62 12.47 -5.79
CA LEU A 58 -4.45 13.17 -6.33
C LEU A 58 -4.66 13.67 -7.78
N ASP A 59 -5.26 12.85 -8.64
CA ASP A 59 -5.38 13.17 -10.06
C ASP A 59 -6.29 14.38 -10.29
N GLY A 60 -5.82 15.36 -11.06
CA GLY A 60 -6.58 16.56 -11.41
C GLY A 60 -6.84 17.51 -10.23
N THR A 61 -6.10 17.36 -9.13
CA THR A 61 -6.23 18.22 -7.93
C THR A 61 -5.04 19.16 -7.78
N ASP A 62 -5.31 20.39 -7.37
CA ASP A 62 -4.30 21.40 -6.99
C ASP A 62 -4.43 21.69 -5.49
N HIS A 63 -3.87 20.81 -4.66
CA HIS A 63 -3.91 20.96 -3.20
C HIS A 63 -3.02 22.14 -2.80
N ALA A 64 -3.55 23.10 -2.06
CA ALA A 64 -2.82 24.29 -1.65
C ALA A 64 -1.73 23.99 -0.59
N SER A 65 -1.74 22.79 0.00
CA SER A 65 -0.73 22.36 0.96
C SER A 65 -0.63 20.83 1.10
N HIS A 66 0.51 20.35 1.61
CA HIS A 66 0.66 18.95 2.00
C HIS A 66 -0.33 18.49 3.09
N LYS A 67 -0.79 19.42 3.95
CA LYS A 67 -1.79 19.10 4.98
C LYS A 67 -3.13 18.78 4.34
N GLU A 68 -3.52 19.54 3.34
CA GLU A 68 -4.75 19.33 2.57
C GLU A 68 -4.69 18.02 1.78
N GLN A 69 -3.62 17.81 1.00
CA GLN A 69 -3.39 16.56 0.28
C GLN A 69 -3.46 15.35 1.22
N GLY A 70 -2.75 15.41 2.35
CA GLY A 70 -2.79 14.36 3.37
C GLY A 70 -4.18 14.15 3.96
N SER A 71 -4.99 15.20 4.11
CA SER A 71 -6.38 15.06 4.57
C SER A 71 -7.25 14.34 3.54
N VAL A 72 -7.08 14.62 2.25
CA VAL A 72 -7.85 13.98 1.17
C VAL A 72 -7.49 12.50 1.08
N ILE A 73 -6.19 12.17 1.11
CA ILE A 73 -5.69 10.79 1.15
C ILE A 73 -6.31 10.02 2.34
N ARG A 74 -6.31 10.61 3.55
CA ARG A 74 -6.90 9.95 4.73
C ARG A 74 -8.39 9.74 4.58
N ARG A 75 -9.14 10.72 4.07
CA ARG A 75 -10.58 10.58 3.82
C ARG A 75 -10.87 9.42 2.86
N TYR A 76 -10.10 9.32 1.77
CA TYR A 76 -10.21 8.22 0.84
C TYR A 76 -9.92 6.86 1.52
N ILE A 77 -8.83 6.74 2.27
CA ILE A 77 -8.47 5.49 2.97
C ILE A 77 -9.56 5.08 3.97
N ILE A 78 -10.06 6.02 4.78
CA ILE A 78 -11.14 5.77 5.75
C ILE A 78 -12.40 5.28 5.03
N TRP A 79 -12.80 5.97 3.95
CA TRP A 79 -13.96 5.57 3.17
C TRP A 79 -13.76 4.18 2.56
N ARG A 80 -12.62 3.93 1.90
CA ARG A 80 -12.31 2.64 1.27
C ARG A 80 -12.36 1.51 2.28
N ASN A 81 -11.75 1.69 3.46
CA ASN A 81 -11.71 0.67 4.49
C ASN A 81 -13.09 0.39 5.08
N LYS A 82 -13.92 1.42 5.26
CA LYS A 82 -15.31 1.28 5.73
C LYS A 82 -16.20 0.53 4.72
N HIS A 83 -15.91 0.67 3.43
CA HIS A 83 -16.70 0.07 2.34
C HIS A 83 -16.01 -1.15 1.69
N ALA A 84 -14.99 -1.73 2.32
CA ALA A 84 -14.23 -2.85 1.76
C ALA A 84 -15.10 -4.10 1.49
N ALA A 85 -16.23 -4.23 2.20
CA ALA A 85 -17.19 -5.32 2.06
C ALA A 85 -18.54 -4.86 1.49
N ASP A 86 -18.63 -3.67 0.89
CA ASP A 86 -19.89 -3.17 0.31
C ASP A 86 -20.34 -4.05 -0.87
N ASP A 87 -21.47 -4.74 -0.70
CA ASP A 87 -21.99 -5.69 -1.70
C ASP A 87 -22.34 -5.04 -3.04
N ARG A 88 -22.77 -3.78 -3.03
CA ARG A 88 -23.11 -3.06 -4.26
C ARG A 88 -21.85 -2.74 -5.04
N LEU A 89 -20.81 -2.24 -4.36
CA LEU A 89 -19.51 -1.98 -4.98
C LEU A 89 -18.89 -3.27 -5.53
N ARG A 90 -18.95 -4.37 -4.77
CA ARG A 90 -18.44 -5.67 -5.24
C ARG A 90 -19.13 -6.13 -6.52
N LYS A 91 -20.46 -6.00 -6.60
CA LYS A 91 -21.21 -6.34 -7.82
C LYS A 91 -20.79 -5.49 -9.02
N VAL A 92 -20.57 -4.19 -8.83
CA VAL A 92 -20.12 -3.29 -9.90
C VAL A 92 -18.72 -3.69 -10.38
N VAL A 93 -17.78 -3.93 -9.47
CA VAL A 93 -16.40 -4.37 -9.80
C VAL A 93 -16.41 -5.72 -10.52
N THR A 94 -17.16 -6.70 -10.01
CA THR A 94 -17.28 -8.01 -10.66
C THR A 94 -17.84 -7.90 -12.06
N ARG A 95 -18.86 -7.06 -12.29
CA ARG A 95 -19.41 -6.83 -13.63
C ARG A 95 -18.37 -6.22 -14.58
N ALA A 96 -17.58 -5.25 -14.10
CA ALA A 96 -16.54 -4.61 -14.90
C ALA A 96 -15.39 -5.56 -15.28
N ASN A 97 -15.08 -6.56 -14.43
CA ASN A 97 -14.01 -7.52 -14.69
C ASN A 97 -14.40 -8.67 -15.64
N VAL A 98 -15.68 -8.82 -15.98
CA VAL A 98 -16.21 -9.90 -16.87
C VAL A 98 -16.53 -9.36 -18.28
N ALA A 99 -16.54 -8.04 -18.45
CA ALA A 99 -16.70 -7.37 -19.75
C ALA A 99 -15.35 -7.16 -20.42
#